data_AF-A0A401QSZ1-F1
#
_entry.id   AF-A0A401QSZ1-F1
#
_cell.length_a   1.000
_cell.length_b   1.000
_cell.length_c   1.000
_cell.angle_alpha   90.00
_cell.angle_beta   90.00
_cell.angle_gamma   90.00
#
_symmetry.space_group_name_H-M   'P 1'
#
loop_
_entity.id
_entity.type
_entity.pdbx_description
1 polymer ?
#
loop_
_entity_poly.entity_id
_entity_poly.type
_entity_poly.pdbx_seq_one_letter_code
_entity_poly.pdbx_strand_id
1 'polypeptide(L)'
;MTHGYEEWRAQEVRRPGDIPPATPLAWLAERHSAHGQRLADRRLPEDFPGPVARGDAGDALAQLALGTQLARSAVAGQPGAVLEALQLGATWRQIATALDTSPDRARALLRDHADAQLRLHEGDHDAGAGLLGWDPAQRDTVRALTLLGDDEPADAVGTSAPGAT
;
A
#
# COMPACT_ATOMS: atom_id res chain seq x y z
N MET A 1 2.86 11.80 -21.23
CA MET A 1 2.00 11.24 -20.16
C MET A 1 1.79 12.26 -19.03
N THR A 2 1.51 13.52 -19.34
CA THR A 2 1.47 14.63 -18.36
C THR A 2 0.04 15.07 -18.02
N HIS A 3 -0.91 14.82 -18.93
CA HIS A 3 -2.29 15.29 -18.85
C HIS A 3 -3.03 14.79 -17.58
N GLY A 4 -2.92 13.49 -17.27
CA GLY A 4 -3.63 12.92 -16.11
C GLY A 4 -3.13 13.41 -14.75
N TYR A 5 -1.86 13.80 -14.65
CA TYR A 5 -1.30 14.38 -13.42
C TYR A 5 -1.79 15.82 -13.22
N GLU A 6 -1.85 16.61 -14.29
CA GLU A 6 -2.32 18.00 -14.24
C GLU A 6 -3.82 18.08 -13.90
N GLU A 7 -4.64 17.22 -14.51
CA GLU A 7 -6.06 17.09 -14.19
C GLU A 7 -6.28 16.68 -12.73
N TRP A 8 -5.54 15.67 -12.25
CA TRP A 8 -5.57 15.25 -10.86
C TRP A 8 -5.21 16.39 -9.90
N ARG A 9 -4.15 17.14 -10.21
CA ARG A 9 -3.68 18.25 -9.37
C ARG A 9 -4.72 19.35 -9.22
N ALA A 10 -5.53 19.59 -10.26
CA ALA A 10 -6.57 20.60 -10.28
C ALA A 10 -7.87 20.17 -9.55
N GLN A 11 -8.13 18.86 -9.43
CA GLN A 11 -9.37 18.33 -8.87
C GLN A 11 -9.54 18.66 -7.38
N GLU A 12 -10.62 19.29 -6.94
CA GLU A 12 -10.85 19.51 -5.51
C GLU A 12 -11.03 18.21 -4.71
N VAL A 13 -10.38 18.11 -3.54
CA VAL A 13 -10.46 16.94 -2.64
C VAL A 13 -10.98 17.39 -1.28
N ARG A 14 -12.14 16.88 -0.89
CA ARG A 14 -12.78 17.18 0.40
C ARG A 14 -12.94 15.93 1.27
N ARG A 15 -12.92 14.75 0.66
CA ARG A 15 -13.01 13.44 1.34
C ARG A 15 -12.20 12.38 0.59
N PRO A 16 -11.81 11.27 1.24
CA PRO A 16 -11.04 10.22 0.58
C PRO A 16 -11.71 9.63 -0.67
N GLY A 17 -13.06 9.59 -0.71
CA GLY A 17 -13.80 9.08 -1.85
C GLY A 17 -13.75 9.95 -3.11
N ASP A 18 -13.22 11.18 -3.02
CA ASP A 18 -12.99 12.02 -4.20
C ASP A 18 -11.71 11.59 -4.95
N ILE A 19 -10.88 10.73 -4.34
CA ILE A 19 -9.60 10.31 -4.89
C ILE A 19 -9.82 9.10 -5.80
N PRO A 20 -9.45 9.16 -7.10
CA PRO A 20 -9.60 8.03 -8.00
C PRO A 20 -8.89 6.77 -7.48
N PRO A 21 -9.47 5.58 -7.69
CA PRO A 21 -8.80 4.31 -7.41
C PRO A 21 -7.44 4.25 -8.10
N ALA A 22 -6.47 3.59 -7.47
CA ALA A 22 -5.09 3.44 -7.98
C ALA A 22 -4.32 4.76 -8.23
N THR A 23 -4.75 5.89 -7.65
CA THR A 23 -3.93 7.11 -7.63
C THR A 23 -2.56 6.83 -7.01
N PRO A 24 -1.44 7.14 -7.68
CA PRO A 24 -0.10 6.87 -7.16
C PRO A 24 0.15 7.51 -5.78
N LEU A 25 0.74 6.75 -4.84
CA LEU A 25 1.06 7.24 -3.50
C LEU A 25 1.92 8.52 -3.52
N ALA A 26 2.88 8.61 -4.45
CA ALA A 26 3.72 9.78 -4.62
C ALA A 26 2.92 11.05 -4.92
N TRP A 27 1.86 10.95 -5.73
CA TRP A 27 1.00 12.08 -6.05
C TRP A 27 0.14 12.50 -4.87
N LEU A 28 -0.35 11.53 -4.07
CA LEU A 28 -1.05 11.82 -2.82
C LEU A 28 -0.15 12.54 -1.81
N ALA A 29 1.08 12.06 -1.65
CA ALA A 29 2.07 12.60 -0.72
C ALA A 29 2.52 14.01 -1.10
N GLU A 30 2.78 14.24 -2.40
CA GLU A 30 3.12 15.56 -2.92
C GLU A 30 2.00 16.55 -2.64
N ARG A 31 0.77 16.18 -2.98
CA ARG A 31 -0.40 17.04 -2.82
C ARG A 31 -0.70 17.32 -1.35
N HIS A 32 -0.62 16.30 -0.50
CA HIS A 32 -0.73 16.45 0.95
C HIS A 32 0.29 17.45 1.50
N SER A 33 1.55 17.34 1.07
CA SER A 33 2.63 18.25 1.48
C SER A 33 2.37 19.68 0.99
N ALA A 34 1.85 19.87 -0.22
CA ALA A 34 1.51 21.19 -0.75
C ALA A 34 0.39 21.88 0.06
N HIS A 35 -0.66 21.15 0.46
CA HIS A 35 -1.69 21.70 1.36
C HIS A 35 -1.11 22.02 2.74
N GLY A 36 -0.24 21.16 3.28
CA GLY A 36 0.43 21.40 4.56
C GLY A 36 1.35 22.61 4.56
N GLN A 37 2.08 22.85 3.47
CA GLN A 37 2.88 24.07 3.31
C GLN A 37 2.01 25.32 3.37
N ARG A 38 0.89 25.35 2.63
CA ARG A 38 -0.02 26.51 2.66
C ARG A 38 -0.60 26.76 4.05
N LEU A 39 -0.95 25.70 4.79
CA LEU A 39 -1.40 25.83 6.18
C LEU A 39 -0.30 26.34 7.12
N ALA A 40 0.96 25.93 6.91
CA ALA A 40 2.10 26.46 7.64
C ALA A 40 2.31 27.96 7.32
N ASP A 41 2.20 28.34 6.05
CA ASP A 41 2.36 29.72 5.57
C ASP A 41 1.30 30.68 6.15
N ARG A 42 0.15 30.18 6.63
CA ARG A 42 -0.81 31.01 7.39
C ARG A 42 -0.20 31.63 8.65
N ARG A 43 0.85 31.03 9.21
CA ARG A 43 1.51 31.50 10.44
C ARG A 43 2.59 32.55 10.18
N LEU A 44 2.95 32.80 8.92
CA LEU A 44 3.94 33.81 8.58
C LEU A 44 3.38 35.22 8.85
N PRO A 45 4.22 36.20 9.19
CA PRO A 45 3.83 37.60 9.28
C PRO A 45 3.22 38.11 7.97
N GLU A 46 2.30 39.09 8.04
CA GLU A 46 1.65 39.66 6.85
C GLU A 46 2.66 40.33 5.90
N ASP A 47 3.73 40.90 6.44
CA ASP A 47 4.83 41.57 5.74
C ASP A 47 5.96 40.61 5.27
N PHE A 48 5.68 39.30 5.22
CA PHE A 48 6.66 38.32 4.73
C PHE A 48 7.13 38.69 3.31
N PRO A 49 8.45 38.78 3.06
CA PRO A 49 9.00 39.40 1.85
C PRO A 49 8.86 38.56 0.57
N GLY A 50 8.39 37.31 0.67
CA GLY A 50 8.22 36.40 -0.46
C GLY A 50 6.75 36.15 -0.83
N PRO A 51 6.45 35.74 -2.08
CA PRO A 51 5.11 35.29 -2.44
C PRO A 51 4.79 34.00 -1.67
N VAL A 52 3.70 34.01 -0.89
CA VAL A 52 3.23 32.86 -0.12
C VAL A 52 1.75 32.62 -0.38
N ALA A 53 1.38 31.36 -0.59
CA ALA A 53 -0.01 30.95 -0.69
C ALA A 53 -0.48 30.54 0.71
N ARG A 54 -1.26 31.40 1.36
CA ARG A 54 -1.77 31.12 2.71
C ARG A 54 -2.98 30.20 2.60
N GLY A 55 -2.91 29.08 3.29
CA GLY A 55 -3.94 28.05 3.19
C GLY A 55 -5.26 28.50 3.78
N ASP A 56 -6.33 27.77 3.50
CA ASP A 56 -7.66 28.01 4.02
C ASP A 56 -8.29 26.74 4.63
N ALA A 57 -9.60 26.78 4.90
CA ALA A 57 -10.33 25.60 5.40
C ALA A 57 -10.34 24.44 4.39
N GLY A 58 -10.30 24.75 3.08
CA GLY A 58 -10.18 23.74 2.04
C GLY A 58 -8.84 23.03 2.06
N ASP A 59 -7.75 23.74 2.31
CA ASP A 59 -6.45 23.09 2.51
C ASP A 59 -6.43 22.16 3.72
N ALA A 60 -7.08 22.55 4.82
CA ALA A 60 -7.19 21.69 6.01
C ALA A 60 -7.99 20.41 5.72
N LEU A 61 -9.13 20.52 5.03
CA LEU A 61 -9.95 19.37 4.66
C LEU A 61 -9.24 18.46 3.64
N ALA A 62 -8.57 19.05 2.65
CA ALA A 62 -7.78 18.29 1.68
C ALA A 62 -6.63 17.53 2.36
N GLN A 63 -5.94 18.15 3.32
CA GLN A 63 -4.88 17.48 4.08
C GLN A 63 -5.43 16.26 4.85
N LEU A 64 -6.58 16.41 5.53
CA LEU A 64 -7.22 15.29 6.24
C LEU A 64 -7.63 14.16 5.29
N ALA A 65 -8.26 14.50 4.16
CA ALA A 65 -8.70 13.52 3.17
C ALA A 65 -7.53 12.76 2.54
N LEU A 66 -6.49 13.48 2.10
CA LEU A 66 -5.29 12.90 1.49
C LEU A 66 -4.50 12.07 2.49
N GLY A 67 -4.33 12.55 3.73
CA GLY A 67 -3.64 11.81 4.80
C GLY A 67 -4.36 10.52 5.16
N THR A 68 -5.70 10.58 5.24
CA THR A 68 -6.53 9.38 5.46
C THR A 68 -6.37 8.37 4.34
N GLN A 69 -6.37 8.83 3.08
CA GLN A 69 -6.20 7.93 1.94
C GLN A 69 -4.80 7.34 1.87
N LEU A 70 -3.76 8.13 2.12
CA LEU A 70 -2.38 7.65 2.24
C LEU A 70 -2.27 6.52 3.27
N ALA A 71 -2.85 6.71 4.45
CA ALA A 71 -2.86 5.69 5.49
C ALA A 71 -3.60 4.41 5.04
N ARG A 72 -4.77 4.55 4.39
CA ARG A 72 -5.52 3.41 3.84
C ARG A 72 -4.74 2.66 2.77
N SER A 73 -4.13 3.39 1.85
CA SER A 73 -3.35 2.81 0.75
C SER A 73 -2.07 2.13 1.26
N ALA A 74 -1.41 2.71 2.27
CA ALA A 74 -0.26 2.07 2.91
C ALA A 74 -0.65 0.74 3.55
N VAL A 75 -1.74 0.71 4.34
CA VAL A 75 -2.26 -0.52 4.95
C VAL A 75 -2.69 -1.55 3.89
N ALA A 76 -3.39 -1.11 2.84
CA ALA A 76 -3.83 -2.00 1.77
C ALA A 76 -2.66 -2.64 1.00
N GLY A 77 -1.52 -1.94 0.88
CA GLY A 77 -0.31 -2.44 0.21
C GLY A 77 0.56 -3.35 1.08
N GLN A 78 0.37 -3.37 2.41
CA GLN A 78 1.21 -4.14 3.33
C GLN A 78 1.35 -5.63 2.96
N PRO A 79 0.27 -6.37 2.64
CA PRO A 79 0.42 -7.79 2.34
C PRO A 79 1.28 -8.09 1.11
N GLY A 80 1.22 -7.24 0.07
CA GLY A 80 2.07 -7.36 -1.11
C GLY A 80 3.55 -7.14 -0.77
N ALA A 81 3.84 -6.13 0.05
CA ALA A 81 5.20 -5.88 0.54
C ALA A 81 5.72 -7.00 1.43
N VAL A 82 4.86 -7.63 2.25
CA VAL A 82 5.23 -8.84 3.03
C VAL A 82 5.63 -9.98 2.11
N LEU A 83 4.84 -10.26 1.07
CA LEU A 83 5.15 -11.32 0.11
C LEU A 83 6.47 -11.06 -0.61
N GLU A 84 6.68 -9.84 -1.10
CA GLU A 84 7.92 -9.44 -1.77
C GLU A 84 9.14 -9.57 -0.83
N ALA A 85 9.02 -9.13 0.43
CA ALA A 85 10.09 -9.27 1.41
C ALA A 85 10.48 -10.74 1.66
N LEU A 86 9.48 -11.64 1.79
CA LEU A 86 9.74 -13.08 1.93
C LEU A 86 10.45 -13.64 0.70
N GLN A 87 10.00 -13.26 -0.50
CA GLN A 87 10.62 -13.68 -1.78
C GLN A 87 12.06 -13.18 -1.93
N LEU A 88 12.43 -12.09 -1.25
CA LEU A 88 13.78 -11.56 -1.18
C LEU A 88 14.59 -12.09 0.02
N GLY A 89 14.08 -13.13 0.71
CA GLY A 89 14.79 -13.84 1.77
C GLY A 89 14.64 -13.24 3.17
N ALA A 90 13.73 -12.27 3.36
CA ALA A 90 13.43 -11.80 4.72
C ALA A 90 12.75 -12.89 5.55
N THR A 91 13.03 -12.89 6.84
CA THR A 91 12.39 -13.79 7.82
C THR A 91 11.12 -13.16 8.40
N TRP A 92 10.23 -13.99 8.96
CA TRP A 92 9.04 -13.51 9.64
C TRP A 92 9.35 -12.59 10.83
N ARG A 93 10.46 -12.81 11.54
CA ARG A 93 10.92 -11.92 12.63
C ARG A 93 11.28 -10.53 12.11
N GLN A 94 12.00 -10.43 11.00
CA GLN A 94 12.38 -9.15 10.39
C GLN A 94 11.14 -8.39 9.89
N ILE A 95 10.22 -9.09 9.24
CA ILE A 95 8.96 -8.51 8.76
C ILE A 95 8.10 -8.01 9.92
N ALA A 96 7.95 -8.82 10.98
CA ALA A 96 7.21 -8.44 12.18
C ALA A 96 7.80 -7.20 12.84
N THR A 97 9.13 -7.10 12.92
CA THR A 97 9.84 -5.92 13.44
C THR A 97 9.57 -4.68 12.58
N ALA A 98 9.66 -4.81 11.24
CA ALA A 98 9.41 -3.70 10.32
C ALA A 98 7.96 -3.18 10.36
N LEU A 99 7.01 -4.08 10.63
CA LEU A 99 5.58 -3.76 10.76
C LEU A 99 5.17 -3.37 12.20
N ASP A 100 6.10 -3.37 13.16
CA ASP A 100 5.83 -3.16 14.59
C ASP A 100 4.70 -4.07 15.12
N THR A 101 4.85 -5.37 14.87
CA THR A 101 3.83 -6.39 15.20
C THR A 101 4.46 -7.74 15.56
N SER A 102 3.64 -8.76 15.82
CA SER A 102 4.13 -10.13 16.04
C SER A 102 4.25 -10.92 14.73
N PRO A 103 5.15 -11.92 14.65
CA PRO A 103 5.24 -12.84 13.50
C PRO A 103 3.90 -13.46 13.12
N ASP A 104 3.11 -13.90 14.11
CA ASP A 104 1.79 -14.50 13.86
C ASP A 104 0.79 -13.53 13.22
N ARG A 105 0.84 -12.26 13.62
CA ARG A 105 -0.01 -11.23 13.03
C ARG A 105 0.44 -10.87 11.62
N ALA A 106 1.75 -10.85 11.35
CA ALA A 106 2.27 -10.72 9.99
C ALA A 106 1.85 -11.89 9.09
N ARG A 107 1.92 -13.14 9.60
CA ARG A 107 1.40 -14.33 8.88
C ARG A 107 -0.09 -14.24 8.61
N ALA A 108 -0.88 -13.75 9.57
CA ALA A 108 -2.32 -13.57 9.41
C ALA A 108 -2.63 -12.60 8.26
N LEU A 109 -1.90 -11.47 8.17
CA LEU A 109 -2.05 -10.51 7.07
C LEU A 109 -1.84 -11.17 5.69
N LEU A 110 -0.80 -11.99 5.54
CA LEU A 110 -0.52 -12.67 4.28
C LEU A 110 -1.57 -13.74 3.95
N ARG A 111 -2.05 -14.49 4.96
CA ARG A 111 -3.12 -15.49 4.78
C ARG A 111 -4.43 -14.84 4.32
N ASP A 112 -4.84 -13.77 5.01
CA ASP A 112 -6.08 -13.05 4.68
C ASP A 112 -6.02 -12.45 3.28
N HIS A 113 -4.85 -11.96 2.88
CA HIS A 113 -4.61 -11.46 1.52
C HIS A 113 -4.68 -12.57 0.47
N ALA A 114 -4.04 -13.71 0.68
CA ALA A 114 -4.10 -14.84 -0.24
C ALA A 114 -5.54 -15.33 -0.43
N ASP A 115 -6.33 -15.39 0.64
CA ASP A 115 -7.76 -15.74 0.56
C ASP A 115 -8.59 -14.64 -0.13
N ALA A 116 -8.24 -13.37 0.03
CA ALA A 116 -8.89 -12.28 -0.70
C ALA A 116 -8.59 -12.32 -2.19
N GLN A 117 -7.35 -12.64 -2.59
CA GLN A 117 -6.96 -12.77 -3.99
C GLN A 117 -7.67 -13.94 -4.68
N LEU A 118 -7.85 -15.06 -3.97
CA LEU A 118 -8.63 -16.18 -4.49
C LEU A 118 -10.11 -15.82 -4.68
N ARG A 119 -10.73 -15.13 -3.71
CA ARG A 119 -12.13 -14.67 -3.86
C ARG A 119 -12.31 -13.71 -5.04
N LEU A 120 -11.33 -12.86 -5.31
CA LEU A 120 -11.34 -11.99 -6.48
C LEU A 120 -11.27 -12.80 -7.77
N HIS A 121 -10.40 -13.81 -7.82
CA HIS A 121 -10.26 -14.71 -8.97
C HIS A 121 -11.56 -15.48 -9.26
N GLU A 122 -12.19 -16.04 -8.22
CA GLU A 122 -13.47 -16.75 -8.34
C GLU A 122 -14.58 -15.81 -8.83
N GLY A 123 -14.68 -14.61 -8.24
CA GLY A 123 -15.69 -13.61 -8.63
C GLY A 123 -15.55 -13.11 -10.07
N ASP A 124 -14.32 -12.91 -10.54
CA ASP A 124 -14.05 -12.47 -11.91
C ASP A 124 -14.26 -13.59 -12.93
N HIS A 125 -13.88 -14.83 -12.57
CA HIS A 125 -14.16 -16.00 -13.40
C HIS A 125 -15.66 -16.19 -13.62
N ASP A 126 -16.48 -15.95 -12.59
CA ASP A 126 -17.95 -16.01 -12.68
C ASP A 126 -18.54 -14.85 -13.50
N ALA A 127 -17.89 -13.69 -13.51
CA ALA A 127 -18.35 -12.50 -14.23
C ALA A 127 -17.90 -12.45 -15.71
N GLY A 128 -16.99 -13.33 -16.14
CA GLY A 128 -16.43 -13.34 -17.50
C GLY A 128 -15.58 -12.11 -17.84
N ALA A 129 -15.20 -11.32 -16.83
CA ALA A 129 -14.23 -10.24 -16.94
C ALA A 129 -12.81 -10.82 -16.75
N GLY A 130 -11.78 -10.15 -17.27
CA GLY A 130 -10.40 -10.67 -17.27
C GLY A 130 -9.90 -11.13 -15.90
N LEU A 131 -8.91 -12.03 -15.90
CA LEU A 131 -8.40 -12.72 -14.70
C LEU A 131 -7.74 -11.75 -13.69
N LEU A 132 -8.51 -11.09 -12.82
CA LEU A 132 -7.95 -10.49 -11.61
C LEU A 132 -7.79 -11.55 -10.51
N GLY A 133 -6.98 -11.24 -9.50
CA GLY A 133 -6.75 -12.14 -8.37
C GLY A 133 -5.71 -13.23 -8.65
N TRP A 134 -5.59 -14.15 -7.69
CA TRP A 134 -4.67 -15.29 -7.77
C TRP A 134 -5.45 -16.58 -7.97
N ASP A 135 -4.92 -17.43 -8.85
CA ASP A 135 -5.45 -18.77 -9.01
C ASP A 135 -5.18 -19.63 -7.74
N PRO A 136 -5.83 -20.80 -7.61
CA PRO A 136 -5.63 -21.67 -6.46
C PRO A 136 -4.17 -22.09 -6.21
N ALA A 137 -3.38 -22.31 -7.28
CA ALA A 137 -1.98 -22.74 -7.15
C ALA A 137 -1.08 -21.62 -6.59
N GLN A 138 -1.32 -20.38 -7.02
CA GLN A 138 -0.67 -19.19 -6.48
C GLN A 138 -1.03 -19.00 -5.00
N ARG A 139 -2.31 -19.15 -4.63
CA ARG A 139 -2.76 -19.08 -3.24
C ARG A 139 -2.07 -20.14 -2.37
N ASP A 140 -1.94 -21.37 -2.86
CA ASP A 140 -1.29 -22.46 -2.11
C ASP A 140 0.21 -22.24 -1.94
N THR A 141 0.87 -21.68 -2.97
CA THR A 141 2.28 -21.26 -2.89
C THR A 141 2.48 -20.21 -1.79
N VAL A 142 1.62 -19.18 -1.74
CA VAL A 142 1.68 -18.15 -0.71
C VAL A 142 1.36 -18.72 0.68
N ARG A 143 0.40 -19.67 0.78
CA ARG A 143 0.11 -20.33 2.05
C ARG A 143 1.27 -21.14 2.58
N ALA A 144 2.05 -21.80 1.73
CA ALA A 144 3.24 -22.52 2.16
C ALA A 144 4.26 -21.60 2.88
N LEU A 145 4.43 -20.36 2.42
CA LEU A 145 5.31 -19.37 3.06
C LEU A 145 4.89 -19.04 4.51
N THR A 146 3.60 -19.16 4.82
CA THR A 146 3.07 -18.87 6.17
C THR A 146 3.40 -19.96 7.18
N LEU A 147 3.92 -21.11 6.73
CA LEU A 147 4.36 -22.23 7.56
C LEU A 147 5.84 -22.15 7.96
N LEU A 148 6.61 -21.23 7.36
CA LEU A 148 8.02 -21.01 7.70
C LEU A 148 8.19 -20.62 9.17
N GLY A 149 9.28 -21.10 9.77
CA GLY A 149 9.72 -20.67 11.09
C GLY A 149 10.02 -19.16 11.16
N ASP A 150 10.05 -18.61 12.38
CA ASP A 150 10.25 -17.16 12.58
C ASP A 150 11.57 -16.63 12.00
N ASP A 151 12.60 -17.47 12.00
CA ASP A 151 13.97 -17.18 11.56
C ASP A 151 14.34 -17.89 10.25
N GLU A 152 13.36 -18.54 9.60
CA GLU A 152 13.58 -19.32 8.37
C GLU A 152 13.34 -18.44 7.13
N PRO A 153 14.32 -18.35 6.21
CA PRO A 153 14.15 -17.63 4.94
C PRO A 153 13.39 -18.48 3.91
N ALA A 154 12.67 -17.83 2.98
CA ALA A 154 11.89 -18.53 1.96
C ALA A 154 12.72 -19.40 1.00
N ASP A 155 13.98 -19.03 0.75
CA ASP A 155 14.90 -19.82 -0.10
C ASP A 155 15.20 -21.22 0.46
N ALA A 156 14.95 -21.45 1.76
CA ALA A 156 15.08 -22.76 2.39
C ALA A 156 14.09 -23.80 1.81
N VAL A 157 12.95 -23.36 1.26
CA VAL A 157 11.93 -24.23 0.64
C VAL A 157 12.37 -24.76 -0.73
N GLY A 158 13.34 -24.10 -1.38
CA GLY A 158 13.85 -24.46 -2.71
C GLY A 158 15.01 -25.46 -2.74
N THR A 159 15.55 -25.88 -1.58
CA THR A 159 16.79 -26.69 -1.51
C THR A 159 16.60 -28.08 -0.89
N SER A 160 15.43 -28.70 -1.07
CA SER A 160 15.31 -30.17 -0.95
C SER A 160 15.16 -30.78 -2.33
N ALA A 161 16.28 -30.90 -3.05
CA ALA A 161 16.36 -31.74 -4.22
C ALA A 161 16.29 -33.23 -3.79
N PRO A 162 15.51 -34.08 -4.47
CA PRO A 162 15.50 -35.52 -4.23
C PRO A 162 16.84 -36.14 -4.65
N GLY A 163 17.26 -37.16 -3.91
CA GLY A 163 18.57 -37.78 -3.97
C GLY A 163 19.07 -38.14 -5.37
N ALA A 164 20.37 -37.90 -5.58
CA ALA A 164 21.13 -38.59 -6.60
C ALA A 164 21.43 -40.01 -6.10
N THR A 165 20.84 -40.98 -6.80
CA THR A 165 21.20 -42.40 -7.01
C THR A 165 22.15 -43.08 -6.03
#